data_AF-A0A3A0BLW9-F1
#
_entry.id   AF-A0A3A0BLW9-F1
#
_cell.length_a   1.000
_cell.length_b   1.000
_cell.length_c   1.000
_cell.angle_alpha   90.00
_cell.angle_beta   90.00
_cell.angle_gamma   90.00
#
_symmetry.space_group_name_H-M   'P 1'
#
loop_
_entity.id
_entity.type
_entity.pdbx_description
1 polymer ?
#
loop_
_entity_poly.entity_id
_entity_poly.type
_entity_poly.pdbx_seq_one_letter_code
_entity_poly.pdbx_strand_id
1 'polypeptide(L)'
;MQRIRIAAAPFALGRRLLARLGIAAALFWAAPVALAAPAAQEAAVQETVAQEAAAGGALWPVLLPLIAAAIAVERVIEVIWNYGDWLLLNGRGWKASDLKSSAYVQFKSGTSLVLGVVLGILISNYTGMRLFDYLRPLAPRFLEAVPPVWDVLLTGFIIGAMTKPAHDLIGIIAQTKNLLGSSAVKQREAAGAALAEGVLKLAQSDAQALIDVPGVGPARIAAPGQGVRDEDEMPPLVSSTEQYIQMIHDRTLT
;
A
#
# COMPACT_ATOMS: atom_id res chain seq x y z
N MET A 1 -54.11 -5.53 25.97
CA MET A 1 -52.84 -6.17 26.37
C MET A 1 -52.15 -6.70 25.11
N GLN A 2 -51.15 -5.97 24.62
CA GLN A 2 -50.53 -6.19 23.31
C GLN A 2 -49.15 -6.84 23.53
N ARG A 3 -49.00 -8.11 23.11
CA ARG A 3 -47.74 -8.85 23.26
C ARG A 3 -46.77 -8.45 22.13
N ILE A 4 -45.72 -7.73 22.49
CA ILE A 4 -44.59 -7.38 21.63
C ILE A 4 -43.81 -8.67 21.33
N ARG A 5 -43.81 -9.12 20.07
CA ARG A 5 -42.95 -10.21 19.59
C ARG A 5 -41.58 -9.63 19.24
N ILE A 6 -40.58 -9.95 20.06
CA ILE A 6 -39.17 -9.66 19.77
C ILE A 6 -38.70 -10.70 18.75
N ALA A 7 -38.42 -10.26 17.53
CA ALA A 7 -37.90 -11.11 16.46
C ALA A 7 -36.44 -11.48 16.76
N ALA A 8 -36.18 -12.78 16.96
CA ALA A 8 -34.84 -13.32 17.07
C ALA A 8 -34.19 -13.42 15.69
N ALA A 9 -33.22 -12.57 15.42
CA ALA A 9 -32.32 -12.75 14.28
C ALA A 9 -30.87 -12.40 14.65
N PRO A 10 -30.06 -13.37 15.10
CA PRO A 10 -28.61 -13.17 15.06
C PRO A 10 -27.86 -14.46 14.68
N PHE A 11 -27.96 -14.94 13.45
CA PHE A 11 -27.09 -16.06 13.02
C PHE A 11 -26.56 -15.97 11.58
N ALA A 12 -27.11 -15.08 10.74
CA ALA A 12 -26.70 -14.99 9.33
C ALA A 12 -25.43 -14.13 9.10
N LEU A 13 -25.08 -13.23 10.03
CA LEU A 13 -23.94 -12.31 9.86
C LEU A 13 -22.58 -13.01 10.06
N GLY A 14 -22.50 -14.00 10.96
CA GLY A 14 -21.24 -14.69 11.28
C GLY A 14 -20.67 -15.53 10.14
N ARG A 15 -21.54 -16.14 9.30
CA ARG A 15 -21.12 -16.99 8.17
C ARG A 15 -20.46 -16.21 7.04
N ARG A 16 -20.83 -14.94 6.82
CA ARG A 16 -20.25 -14.11 5.75
C ARG A 16 -18.86 -13.56 6.10
N LEU A 17 -18.56 -13.38 7.39
CA LEU A 17 -17.23 -13.01 7.85
C LEU A 17 -16.23 -14.18 7.76
N LEU A 18 -16.67 -15.40 8.11
CA LEU A 18 -15.85 -16.61 7.99
C LEU A 18 -15.47 -16.94 6.53
N ALA A 19 -16.39 -16.71 5.58
CA ALA A 19 -16.10 -16.93 4.15
C ALA A 19 -15.06 -15.95 3.58
N ARG A 20 -15.01 -14.70 4.07
CA ARG A 20 -14.02 -13.71 3.62
C ARG A 20 -12.62 -13.94 4.21
N LEU A 21 -12.53 -14.48 5.43
CA LEU A 21 -11.27 -14.92 6.04
C LEU A 21 -10.68 -16.14 5.32
N GLY A 22 -11.52 -17.07 4.84
CA GLY A 22 -11.07 -18.24 4.08
C GLY A 22 -10.44 -17.91 2.72
N ILE A 23 -10.92 -16.86 2.03
CA ILE A 23 -10.38 -16.44 0.72
C ILE A 23 -9.04 -15.72 0.87
N ALA A 24 -8.85 -14.96 1.96
CA ALA A 24 -7.54 -14.35 2.27
C ALA A 24 -6.49 -15.42 2.66
N ALA A 25 -6.90 -16.48 3.36
CA ALA A 25 -6.03 -17.62 3.67
C ALA A 25 -5.69 -18.46 2.42
N ALA A 26 -6.64 -18.61 1.49
CA ALA A 26 -6.44 -19.36 0.24
C ALA A 26 -5.47 -18.68 -0.74
N LEU A 27 -5.47 -17.35 -0.83
CA LEU A 27 -4.49 -16.61 -1.64
C LEU A 27 -3.07 -16.60 -1.01
N PHE A 28 -2.98 -16.76 0.31
CA PHE A 28 -1.69 -16.89 1.01
C PHE A 28 -1.05 -18.28 0.83
N TRP A 29 -1.84 -19.29 0.48
CA TRP A 29 -1.39 -20.66 0.20
C TRP A 29 -0.91 -20.88 -1.24
N ALA A 30 -0.99 -19.87 -2.12
CA ALA A 30 -0.42 -19.95 -3.46
C ALA A 30 1.07 -19.52 -3.52
N ALA A 31 1.62 -18.93 -2.45
CA ALA A 31 3.02 -18.53 -2.37
C ALA A 31 4.04 -19.65 -2.07
N PRO A 32 3.72 -20.82 -1.47
CA PRO A 32 4.73 -21.85 -1.21
C PRO A 32 4.90 -22.83 -2.36
N VAL A 33 4.27 -22.64 -3.52
CA VAL A 33 4.54 -23.49 -4.71
C VAL A 33 5.99 -23.28 -5.24
N ALA A 34 6.69 -22.24 -4.78
CA ALA A 34 8.12 -22.04 -5.05
C ALA A 34 9.07 -22.85 -4.14
N LEU A 35 8.57 -23.60 -3.14
CA LEU A 35 9.42 -24.39 -2.23
C LEU A 35 9.81 -25.78 -2.76
N ALA A 36 9.43 -26.14 -3.99
CA ALA A 36 9.57 -27.51 -4.50
C ALA A 36 10.70 -27.72 -5.52
N ALA A 37 11.60 -26.75 -5.76
CA ALA A 37 12.73 -26.95 -6.68
C ALA A 37 14.07 -26.31 -6.20
N PRO A 38 14.54 -26.57 -4.97
CA PRO A 38 15.75 -25.91 -4.46
C PRO A 38 17.00 -26.21 -5.29
N ALA A 39 17.19 -27.45 -5.78
CA ALA A 39 18.42 -27.84 -6.47
C ALA A 39 18.60 -27.20 -7.86
N ALA A 40 17.52 -27.05 -8.64
CA ALA A 40 17.59 -26.42 -9.96
C ALA A 40 17.78 -24.89 -9.85
N GLN A 41 17.22 -24.30 -8.80
CA GLN A 41 17.33 -22.88 -8.53
C GLN A 41 18.71 -22.53 -7.96
N GLU A 42 19.31 -23.39 -7.14
CA GLU A 42 20.70 -23.23 -6.68
C GLU A 42 21.70 -23.22 -7.84
N ALA A 43 21.59 -24.16 -8.78
CA ALA A 43 22.48 -24.25 -9.93
C ALA A 43 22.36 -23.01 -10.85
N ALA A 44 21.11 -22.59 -11.13
CA ALA A 44 20.86 -21.40 -11.94
C ALA A 44 21.38 -20.11 -11.27
N VAL A 45 21.18 -19.97 -9.95
CA VAL A 45 21.68 -18.81 -9.20
C VAL A 45 23.20 -18.80 -9.17
N GLN A 46 23.86 -19.94 -8.96
CA GLN A 46 25.33 -20.03 -8.98
C GLN A 46 25.92 -19.67 -10.34
N GLU A 47 25.29 -20.10 -11.44
CA GLU A 47 25.74 -19.78 -12.80
C GLU A 47 25.60 -18.27 -13.08
N THR A 48 24.47 -17.66 -12.72
CA THR A 48 24.32 -16.20 -12.82
C THR A 48 25.31 -15.43 -11.94
N VAL A 49 25.54 -15.86 -10.70
CA VAL A 49 26.49 -15.20 -9.79
C VAL A 49 27.92 -15.30 -10.30
N ALA A 50 28.32 -16.45 -10.86
CA ALA A 50 29.65 -16.61 -11.45
C ALA A 50 29.84 -15.71 -12.67
N GLN A 51 28.81 -15.57 -13.51
CA GLN A 51 28.84 -14.75 -14.72
C GLN A 51 28.83 -13.25 -14.39
N GLU A 52 28.11 -12.82 -13.35
CA GLU A 52 28.05 -11.43 -12.89
C GLU A 52 29.27 -11.01 -12.05
N ALA A 53 29.87 -11.95 -11.31
CA ALA A 53 31.16 -11.75 -10.66
C ALA A 53 32.28 -11.51 -11.70
N ALA A 54 32.24 -12.21 -12.82
CA ALA A 54 33.14 -11.97 -13.95
C ALA A 54 32.88 -10.63 -14.66
N ALA A 55 31.64 -10.10 -14.60
CA ALA A 55 31.23 -8.86 -15.24
C ALA A 55 31.37 -7.59 -14.37
N GLY A 56 31.85 -7.71 -13.12
CA GLY A 56 32.08 -6.55 -12.24
C GLY A 56 31.19 -6.46 -11.00
N GLY A 57 30.77 -7.59 -10.43
CA GLY A 57 30.51 -7.68 -8.98
C GLY A 57 29.18 -7.11 -8.48
N ALA A 58 28.08 -7.36 -9.20
CA ALA A 58 26.77 -7.06 -8.63
C ALA A 58 26.44 -8.08 -7.52
N LEU A 59 26.28 -7.59 -6.29
CA LEU A 59 25.87 -8.40 -5.13
C LEU A 59 24.36 -8.70 -5.11
N TRP A 60 23.61 -8.10 -6.04
CA TRP A 60 22.15 -8.17 -6.07
C TRP A 60 21.56 -9.57 -6.18
N PRO A 61 22.10 -10.52 -6.99
CA PRO A 61 21.56 -11.88 -7.05
C PRO A 61 21.65 -12.63 -5.73
N VAL A 62 22.58 -12.23 -4.84
CA VAL A 62 22.77 -12.83 -3.51
C VAL A 62 21.89 -12.13 -2.49
N LEU A 63 21.85 -10.79 -2.53
CA LEU A 63 21.08 -9.99 -1.58
C LEU A 63 19.56 -10.16 -1.77
N LEU A 64 19.08 -10.28 -3.02
CA LEU A 64 17.65 -10.40 -3.31
C LEU A 64 17.00 -11.63 -2.64
N PRO A 65 17.53 -12.85 -2.79
CA PRO A 65 17.01 -14.02 -2.07
C PRO A 65 17.05 -13.87 -0.55
N LEU A 66 18.13 -13.28 0.01
CA LEU A 66 18.27 -13.09 1.45
C LEU A 66 17.24 -12.11 2.00
N ILE A 67 17.00 -10.99 1.29
CA ILE A 67 15.97 -10.01 1.65
C ILE A 67 14.58 -10.65 1.52
N ALA A 68 14.32 -11.39 0.44
CA ALA A 68 13.04 -12.08 0.26
C ALA A 68 12.78 -13.09 1.39
N ALA A 69 13.80 -13.86 1.78
CA ALA A 69 13.73 -14.78 2.92
C ALA A 69 13.45 -14.03 4.24
N ALA A 70 14.12 -12.90 4.49
CA ALA A 70 13.89 -12.10 5.69
C ALA A 70 12.45 -11.55 5.76
N ILE A 71 11.90 -11.10 4.64
CA ILE A 71 10.49 -10.66 4.54
C ILE A 71 9.55 -11.84 4.79
N ALA A 72 9.83 -13.01 4.21
CA ALA A 72 9.00 -14.19 4.42
C ALA A 72 8.97 -14.61 5.91
N VAL A 73 10.12 -14.60 6.59
CA VAL A 73 10.22 -14.87 8.03
C VAL A 73 9.41 -13.87 8.84
N GLU A 74 9.51 -12.58 8.51
CA GLU A 74 8.74 -11.51 9.16
C GLU A 74 7.23 -11.76 9.03
N ARG A 75 6.74 -12.10 7.85
CA ARG A 75 5.31 -12.43 7.63
C ARG A 75 4.87 -13.64 8.43
N VAL A 76 5.68 -14.70 8.51
CA VAL A 76 5.37 -15.89 9.30
C VAL A 76 5.25 -15.54 10.78
N ILE A 77 6.19 -14.77 11.32
CA ILE A 77 6.18 -14.34 12.72
C ILE A 77 4.95 -13.47 13.01
N GLU A 78 4.61 -12.54 12.12
CA GLU A 78 3.42 -11.70 12.23
C GLU A 78 2.14 -12.56 12.32
N VAL A 79 2.01 -13.57 11.44
CA VAL A 79 0.86 -14.49 11.44
C VAL A 79 0.78 -15.30 12.74
N ILE A 80 1.91 -15.82 13.22
CA ILE A 80 1.98 -16.55 14.50
C ILE A 80 1.45 -15.66 15.64
N TRP A 81 1.87 -14.40 15.68
CA TRP A 81 1.42 -13.47 16.71
C TRP A 81 -0.02 -13.05 16.56
N ASN A 82 -0.51 -12.81 15.34
CA ASN A 82 -1.91 -12.49 15.11
C ASN A 82 -2.81 -13.63 15.60
N TYR A 83 -2.40 -14.88 15.36
CA TYR A 83 -3.10 -16.05 15.88
C TYR A 83 -2.98 -16.18 17.40
N GLY A 84 -1.80 -15.91 17.96
CA GLY A 84 -1.57 -15.87 19.41
C GLY A 84 -2.43 -14.83 20.13
N ASP A 85 -2.45 -13.59 19.62
CA ASP A 85 -3.27 -12.50 20.13
C ASP A 85 -4.75 -12.86 20.10
N TRP A 86 -5.21 -13.44 18.98
CA TRP A 86 -6.57 -13.94 18.85
C TRP A 86 -6.90 -15.03 19.88
N LEU A 87 -6.00 -16.00 20.06
CA LEU A 87 -6.18 -17.09 21.02
C LEU A 87 -6.24 -16.58 22.46
N LEU A 88 -5.42 -15.59 22.81
CA LEU A 88 -5.41 -14.97 24.14
C LEU A 88 -6.72 -14.24 24.44
N LEU A 89 -7.22 -13.45 23.48
CA LEU A 89 -8.50 -12.74 23.60
C LEU A 89 -9.69 -13.70 23.70
N ASN A 90 -9.69 -14.77 22.90
CA ASN A 90 -10.83 -15.68 22.82
C ASN A 90 -10.81 -16.76 23.92
N GLY A 91 -9.64 -17.21 24.35
CA GLY A 91 -9.50 -18.37 25.23
C GLY A 91 -9.35 -18.03 26.71
N ARG A 92 -8.75 -16.89 27.06
CA ARG A 92 -8.27 -16.63 28.42
C ARG A 92 -8.87 -15.37 29.07
N GLY A 93 -9.90 -14.80 28.47
CA GLY A 93 -10.57 -13.59 28.97
C GLY A 93 -9.69 -12.34 28.98
N TRP A 94 -8.59 -12.34 28.21
CA TRP A 94 -7.73 -11.18 28.09
C TRP A 94 -8.49 -10.03 27.47
N LYS A 95 -8.27 -8.83 27.98
CA LYS A 95 -8.82 -7.60 27.41
C LYS A 95 -7.83 -7.05 26.39
N ALA A 96 -8.33 -6.28 25.43
CA ALA A 96 -7.49 -5.58 24.46
C ALA A 96 -6.47 -4.61 25.11
N SER A 97 -6.72 -4.17 26.34
CA SER A 97 -5.76 -3.39 27.14
C SER A 97 -4.52 -4.19 27.53
N ASP A 98 -4.66 -5.49 27.78
CA ASP A 98 -3.58 -6.33 28.29
C ASP A 98 -2.54 -6.60 27.19
N LEU A 99 -3.02 -6.73 25.94
CA LEU A 99 -2.18 -6.80 24.73
C LEU A 99 -1.40 -5.51 24.45
N LYS A 100 -1.77 -4.40 25.09
CA LYS A 100 -1.06 -3.11 24.97
C LYS A 100 -0.14 -2.84 26.15
N SER A 101 -0.06 -3.76 27.11
CA SER A 101 0.87 -3.61 28.23
C SER A 101 2.32 -3.61 27.72
N SER A 102 3.16 -2.76 28.31
CA SER A 102 4.58 -2.65 27.93
C SER A 102 5.31 -3.98 28.05
N ALA A 103 5.03 -4.74 29.11
CA ALA A 103 5.60 -6.06 29.34
C ALA A 103 5.26 -7.04 28.20
N TYR A 104 4.00 -7.06 27.74
CA TYR A 104 3.60 -7.92 26.63
C TYR A 104 4.29 -7.54 25.32
N VAL A 105 4.32 -6.25 24.99
CA VAL A 105 4.96 -5.77 23.75
C VAL A 105 6.47 -6.05 23.76
N GLN A 106 7.14 -5.87 24.89
CA GLN A 106 8.57 -6.20 25.04
C GLN A 106 8.81 -7.71 24.90
N PHE A 107 7.98 -8.53 25.55
CA PHE A 107 8.06 -9.99 25.43
C PHE A 107 7.84 -10.46 23.99
N LYS A 108 6.80 -9.93 23.34
CA LYS A 108 6.48 -10.19 21.92
C LYS A 108 7.66 -9.82 21.03
N SER A 109 8.22 -8.63 21.20
CA SER A 109 9.37 -8.18 20.41
C SER A 109 10.62 -9.03 20.63
N GLY A 110 10.97 -9.36 21.87
CA GLY A 110 12.14 -10.19 22.18
C GLY A 110 11.98 -11.62 21.65
N THR A 111 10.79 -12.21 21.84
CA THR A 111 10.48 -13.55 21.35
C THR A 111 10.45 -13.61 19.83
N SER A 112 9.92 -12.57 19.15
CA SER A 112 9.99 -12.45 17.69
C SER A 112 11.42 -12.46 17.15
N LEU A 113 12.34 -11.74 17.81
CA LEU A 113 13.74 -11.70 17.38
C LEU A 113 14.37 -13.09 17.43
N VAL A 114 14.21 -13.79 18.56
CA VAL A 114 14.74 -15.15 18.74
C VAL A 114 14.11 -16.11 17.72
N LEU A 115 12.78 -16.05 17.56
CA LEU A 115 12.06 -16.88 16.61
C LEU A 115 12.50 -16.62 15.17
N GLY A 116 12.76 -15.36 14.81
CA GLY A 116 13.28 -14.98 13.50
C GLY A 116 14.66 -15.55 13.24
N VAL A 117 15.58 -15.47 14.20
CA VAL A 117 16.91 -16.09 14.08
C VAL A 117 16.81 -17.60 13.90
N VAL A 118 15.99 -18.28 14.70
CA VAL A 118 15.79 -19.73 14.59
C VAL A 118 15.22 -20.11 13.22
N LEU A 119 14.16 -19.41 12.77
CA LEU A 119 13.56 -19.65 11.45
C LEU A 119 14.54 -19.35 10.32
N GLY A 120 15.33 -18.28 10.42
CA GLY A 120 16.36 -17.94 9.44
C GLY A 120 17.42 -19.02 9.31
N ILE A 121 17.91 -19.59 10.42
CA ILE A 121 18.86 -20.71 10.43
C ILE A 121 18.22 -21.95 9.79
N LEU A 122 16.98 -22.28 10.14
CA LEU A 122 16.28 -23.42 9.55
C LEU A 122 16.10 -23.25 8.04
N ILE A 123 15.74 -22.06 7.58
CA ILE A 123 15.59 -21.75 6.16
C ILE A 123 16.94 -21.86 5.45
N SER A 124 17.98 -21.19 5.96
CA SER A 124 19.34 -21.27 5.37
C SER A 124 19.84 -22.71 5.26
N ASN A 125 19.62 -23.52 6.30
CA ASN A 125 19.99 -24.93 6.29
C ASN A 125 19.16 -25.76 5.29
N TYR A 126 17.86 -25.50 5.17
CA TYR A 126 16.97 -26.26 4.29
C TYR A 126 17.14 -25.89 2.81
N THR A 127 17.36 -24.62 2.50
CA THR A 127 17.46 -24.12 1.13
C THR A 127 18.90 -24.04 0.62
N GLY A 128 19.89 -24.49 1.39
CA GLY A 128 21.31 -24.39 1.04
C GLY A 128 21.82 -22.95 0.87
N MET A 129 21.05 -21.94 1.30
CA MET A 129 21.44 -20.54 1.13
C MET A 129 22.60 -20.21 2.05
N ARG A 130 23.72 -19.86 1.44
CA ARG A 130 25.01 -19.70 2.10
C ARG A 130 25.72 -18.47 1.61
N LEU A 131 25.73 -17.43 2.43
CA LEU A 131 26.29 -16.14 2.09
C LEU A 131 27.77 -16.25 1.70
N PHE A 132 28.56 -17.05 2.42
CA PHE A 132 29.99 -17.17 2.12
C PHE A 132 30.28 -17.99 0.88
N ASP A 133 29.47 -19.00 0.55
CA ASP A 133 29.60 -19.69 -0.73
C ASP A 133 29.42 -18.72 -1.91
N TYR A 134 28.49 -17.75 -1.80
CA TYR A 134 28.32 -16.70 -2.81
C TYR A 134 29.41 -15.63 -2.82
N LEU A 135 30.02 -15.33 -1.66
CA LEU A 135 31.12 -14.36 -1.55
C LEU A 135 32.50 -14.96 -1.87
N ARG A 136 32.60 -16.30 -2.01
CA ARG A 136 33.87 -16.99 -2.29
C ARG A 136 34.62 -16.45 -3.51
N PRO A 137 33.99 -16.08 -4.64
CA PRO A 137 34.69 -15.49 -5.78
C PRO A 137 35.38 -14.15 -5.47
N LEU A 138 34.84 -13.39 -4.52
CA LEU A 138 35.34 -12.05 -4.15
C LEU A 138 36.48 -12.11 -3.13
N ALA A 139 36.49 -13.12 -2.25
CA ALA A 139 37.47 -13.26 -1.16
C ALA A 139 37.87 -14.73 -0.90
N PRO A 140 38.44 -15.44 -1.87
CA PRO A 140 38.66 -16.88 -1.80
C PRO A 140 39.53 -17.28 -0.60
N ARG A 141 40.65 -16.57 -0.39
CA ARG A 141 41.60 -16.84 0.70
C ARG A 141 41.02 -16.68 2.11
N PHE A 142 40.06 -15.80 2.30
CA PHE A 142 39.46 -15.57 3.62
C PHE A 142 38.39 -16.63 3.94
N LEU A 143 37.64 -17.06 2.92
CA LEU A 143 36.45 -17.90 3.12
C LEU A 143 36.73 -19.40 3.07
N GLU A 144 37.89 -19.85 2.58
CA GLU A 144 38.31 -21.26 2.63
C GLU A 144 38.45 -21.80 4.07
N ALA A 145 38.76 -20.93 5.03
CA ALA A 145 38.99 -21.33 6.42
C ALA A 145 37.69 -21.43 7.25
N VAL A 146 36.53 -21.00 6.71
CA VAL A 146 35.29 -20.95 7.48
C VAL A 146 34.56 -22.29 7.37
N PRO A 147 34.33 -23.00 8.49
CA PRO A 147 33.59 -24.25 8.44
C PRO A 147 32.17 -24.06 7.90
N PRO A 148 31.64 -25.00 7.10
CA PRO A 148 30.34 -24.86 6.43
C PRO A 148 29.16 -24.60 7.39
N VAL A 149 29.23 -25.11 8.62
CA VAL A 149 28.21 -24.88 9.67
C VAL A 149 28.12 -23.41 10.07
N TRP A 150 29.26 -22.69 10.11
CA TRP A 150 29.27 -21.28 10.47
C TRP A 150 28.63 -20.39 9.42
N ASP A 151 28.77 -20.72 8.15
CA ASP A 151 28.11 -19.99 7.06
C ASP A 151 26.58 -20.10 7.17
N VAL A 152 26.06 -21.30 7.44
CA VAL A 152 24.62 -21.52 7.66
C VAL A 152 24.12 -20.74 8.87
N LEU A 153 24.84 -20.79 9.99
CA LEU A 153 24.46 -20.07 11.21
C LEU A 153 24.46 -18.55 10.98
N LEU A 154 25.49 -18.01 10.34
CA LEU A 154 25.61 -16.58 10.09
C LEU A 154 24.58 -16.11 9.05
N THR A 155 24.41 -16.84 7.96
CA THR A 155 23.42 -16.52 6.92
C THR A 155 22.01 -16.55 7.52
N GLY A 156 21.67 -17.60 8.26
CA GLY A 156 20.41 -17.70 8.95
C GLY A 156 20.18 -16.63 10.00
N PHE A 157 21.22 -16.28 10.76
CA PHE A 157 21.18 -15.17 11.71
C PHE A 157 20.91 -13.84 10.99
N ILE A 158 21.57 -13.56 9.86
CA ILE A 158 21.33 -12.35 9.07
C ILE A 158 19.89 -12.31 8.57
N ILE A 159 19.39 -13.40 7.98
CA ILE A 159 17.99 -13.51 7.53
C ILE A 159 17.03 -13.21 8.69
N GLY A 160 17.25 -13.82 9.85
CA GLY A 160 16.39 -13.67 11.01
C GLY A 160 16.46 -12.30 11.69
N ALA A 161 17.66 -11.73 11.82
CA ALA A 161 17.87 -10.43 12.44
C ALA A 161 17.37 -9.28 11.55
N MET A 162 17.40 -9.45 10.22
CA MET A 162 16.88 -8.46 9.28
C MET A 162 15.35 -8.33 9.28
N THR A 163 14.62 -9.23 9.95
CA THR A 163 13.15 -9.18 10.03
C THR A 163 12.63 -7.85 10.60
N LYS A 164 13.31 -7.28 11.61
CA LYS A 164 12.89 -6.02 12.24
C LYS A 164 13.14 -4.79 11.35
N PRO A 165 14.35 -4.56 10.80
CA PRO A 165 14.57 -3.52 9.80
C PRO A 165 13.66 -3.66 8.56
N ALA A 166 13.40 -4.89 8.11
CA ALA A 166 12.51 -5.14 6.98
C ALA A 166 11.07 -4.71 7.29
N HIS A 167 10.57 -5.02 8.50
CA HIS A 167 9.27 -4.55 8.97
C HIS A 167 9.18 -3.02 8.98
N ASP A 168 10.18 -2.35 9.54
CA ASP A 168 10.25 -0.89 9.62
C ASP A 168 10.28 -0.26 8.22
N LEU A 169 11.03 -0.84 7.28
CA LEU A 169 11.10 -0.37 5.90
C LEU A 169 9.76 -0.49 5.18
N ILE A 170 9.06 -1.62 5.34
CA ILE A 170 7.72 -1.81 4.79
C ILE A 170 6.75 -0.79 5.41
N GLY A 171 6.86 -0.54 6.71
CA GLY A 171 6.10 0.49 7.41
C GLY A 171 6.30 1.89 6.81
N ILE A 172 7.55 2.27 6.55
CA ILE A 172 7.90 3.57 5.94
C ILE A 172 7.33 3.68 4.52
N ILE A 173 7.44 2.64 3.70
CA ILE A 173 6.89 2.64 2.34
C ILE A 173 5.36 2.76 2.37
N ALA A 174 4.71 2.05 3.28
CA ALA A 174 3.26 2.12 3.47
C ALA A 174 2.82 3.52 3.95
N GLN A 175 3.52 4.11 4.92
CA GLN A 175 3.28 5.47 5.38
C GLN A 175 3.46 6.49 4.26
N THR A 176 4.54 6.36 3.47
CA THR A 176 4.80 7.21 2.32
C THR A 176 3.67 7.13 1.30
N LYS A 177 3.20 5.91 0.96
CA LYS A 177 2.05 5.72 0.07
C LYS A 177 0.78 6.42 0.60
N ASN A 178 0.50 6.30 1.89
CA ASN A 178 -0.67 6.95 2.51
C ASN A 178 -0.54 8.47 2.50
N LEU A 179 0.66 9.02 2.71
CA LEU A 179 0.91 10.46 2.59
C LEU A 179 0.64 10.95 1.17
N LEU A 180 1.17 10.27 0.13
CA LEU A 180 0.89 10.62 -1.27
C LEU A 180 -0.60 10.48 -1.62
N GLY A 181 -1.28 9.45 -1.10
CA GLY A 181 -2.72 9.29 -1.30
C GLY A 181 -3.52 10.42 -0.66
N SER A 182 -3.18 10.79 0.58
CA SER A 182 -3.86 11.87 1.31
C SER A 182 -3.59 13.26 0.74
N SER A 183 -2.39 13.51 0.20
CA SER A 183 -2.05 14.77 -0.45
C SER A 183 -2.79 14.95 -1.77
N ALA A 184 -2.92 13.87 -2.55
CA ALA A 184 -3.70 13.89 -3.78
C ALA A 184 -5.19 14.19 -3.52
N VAL A 185 -5.75 13.66 -2.44
CA VAL A 185 -7.14 13.99 -2.01
C VAL A 185 -7.24 15.45 -1.59
N LYS A 186 -6.32 15.95 -0.75
CA LYS A 186 -6.31 17.37 -0.34
C LYS A 186 -6.15 18.33 -1.53
N GLN A 187 -5.37 17.97 -2.54
CA GLN A 187 -5.25 18.76 -3.76
C GLN A 187 -6.57 18.82 -4.54
N ARG A 188 -7.33 17.72 -4.60
CA ARG A 188 -8.65 17.69 -5.23
C ARG A 188 -9.69 18.50 -4.44
N GLU A 189 -9.64 18.44 -3.11
CA GLU A 189 -10.51 19.24 -2.24
C GLU A 189 -10.20 20.74 -2.38
N ALA A 190 -8.93 21.12 -2.39
CA ALA A 190 -8.50 22.52 -2.58
C ALA A 190 -8.86 23.04 -3.97
N ALA A 191 -8.65 22.24 -5.03
CA ALA A 191 -9.05 22.59 -6.39
C ALA A 191 -10.58 22.70 -6.51
N GLY A 192 -11.35 21.79 -5.90
CA GLY A 192 -12.80 21.85 -5.86
C GLY A 192 -13.32 23.10 -5.14
N ALA A 193 -12.71 23.46 -4.00
CA ALA A 193 -13.05 24.69 -3.28
C ALA A 193 -12.74 25.94 -4.12
N ALA A 194 -11.61 25.98 -4.82
CA ALA A 194 -11.26 27.09 -5.71
C ALA A 194 -12.23 27.22 -6.91
N LEU A 195 -12.71 26.10 -7.45
CA LEU A 195 -13.72 26.11 -8.52
C LEU A 195 -15.08 26.59 -8.02
N ALA A 196 -15.52 26.13 -6.85
CA ALA A 196 -16.77 26.59 -6.24
C ALA A 196 -16.75 28.10 -5.96
N GLU A 197 -15.64 28.61 -5.44
CA GLU A 197 -15.42 30.05 -5.25
C GLU A 197 -15.43 30.82 -6.58
N GLY A 198 -14.80 30.26 -7.62
CA GLY A 198 -14.85 30.81 -8.97
C GLY A 198 -16.28 30.93 -9.51
N VAL A 199 -17.08 29.87 -9.38
CA VAL A 199 -18.51 29.86 -9.80
C VAL A 199 -19.32 30.89 -9.01
N LEU A 200 -19.12 30.98 -7.68
CA LEU A 200 -19.82 31.96 -6.85
C LEU A 200 -19.48 33.40 -7.28
N LYS A 201 -18.20 33.67 -7.56
CA LYS A 201 -17.74 34.98 -8.03
C LYS A 201 -18.29 35.34 -9.41
N LEU A 202 -18.41 34.37 -10.32
CA LEU A 202 -19.08 34.58 -11.60
C LEU A 202 -20.57 34.92 -11.40
N ALA A 203 -21.27 34.17 -10.55
CA ALA A 203 -22.67 34.43 -10.24
C ALA A 203 -22.89 35.81 -9.59
N GLN A 204 -21.99 36.23 -8.69
CA GLN A 204 -22.01 37.57 -8.09
C GLN A 204 -21.72 38.67 -9.11
N SER A 205 -20.76 38.44 -10.03
CA SER A 205 -20.45 39.37 -11.11
C SER A 205 -21.64 39.55 -12.07
N ASP A 206 -22.32 38.47 -12.44
CA ASP A 206 -23.52 38.54 -13.28
C ASP A 206 -24.68 39.28 -12.60
N ALA A 207 -24.83 39.10 -11.27
CA ALA A 207 -25.81 39.84 -10.49
C ALA A 207 -25.48 41.33 -10.39
N GLN A 208 -24.20 41.71 -10.33
CA GLN A 208 -23.76 43.12 -10.30
C GLN A 208 -23.74 43.79 -11.68
N ALA A 209 -23.68 43.02 -12.77
CA ALA A 209 -23.76 43.53 -14.15
C ALA A 209 -25.19 43.89 -14.60
N LEU A 210 -26.21 43.60 -13.77
CA LEU A 210 -27.57 44.10 -13.91
C LEU A 210 -27.69 45.44 -13.17
N ILE A 211 -27.41 46.53 -13.87
CA ILE A 211 -27.66 47.88 -13.36
C ILE A 211 -29.09 48.27 -13.72
N ASP A 212 -29.90 48.52 -12.71
CA ASP A 212 -31.26 49.02 -12.90
C ASP A 212 -31.19 50.51 -13.23
N VAL A 213 -31.47 50.85 -14.50
CA VAL A 213 -31.51 52.24 -14.96
C VAL A 213 -32.91 52.79 -14.65
N PRO A 214 -33.03 53.87 -13.84
CA PRO A 214 -34.31 54.43 -13.46
C PRO A 214 -35.12 54.84 -14.70
N GLY A 215 -36.26 54.19 -14.92
CA GLY A 215 -37.19 54.47 -16.01
C GLY A 215 -37.09 53.58 -17.26
N VAL A 216 -36.14 52.65 -17.36
CA VAL A 216 -35.95 51.79 -18.55
C VAL A 216 -35.99 50.29 -18.24
N GLY A 217 -35.97 49.89 -16.97
CA GLY A 217 -35.89 48.47 -16.57
C GLY A 217 -34.47 47.90 -16.71
N PRO A 218 -34.24 46.63 -16.34
CA PRO A 218 -32.89 46.08 -16.21
C PRO A 218 -32.17 46.03 -17.56
N ALA A 219 -31.07 46.77 -17.70
CA ALA A 219 -30.28 46.82 -18.94
C ALA A 219 -28.84 46.33 -18.67
N ARG A 220 -28.32 45.42 -19.50
CA ARG A 220 -26.92 44.96 -19.43
C ARG A 220 -26.01 45.94 -20.17
N ILE A 221 -24.87 46.29 -19.58
CA ILE A 221 -23.83 47.07 -20.26
C ILE A 221 -23.18 46.17 -21.33
N ALA A 222 -23.27 46.58 -22.60
CA ALA A 222 -22.66 45.86 -23.72
C ALA A 222 -21.12 45.85 -23.59
N ALA A 223 -20.50 44.68 -23.75
CA ALA A 223 -19.05 44.54 -23.78
C ALA A 223 -18.45 45.26 -25.00
N PRO A 224 -17.26 45.88 -24.88
CA PRO A 224 -16.68 46.66 -25.97
C PRO A 224 -16.13 45.72 -27.05
N GLY A 225 -16.83 45.65 -28.19
CA GLY A 225 -16.35 44.92 -29.37
C GLY A 225 -17.44 44.32 -30.27
N GLN A 226 -18.70 44.29 -29.86
CA GLN A 226 -19.77 43.71 -30.67
C GLN A 226 -20.53 44.82 -31.41
N GLY A 227 -20.18 45.00 -32.68
CA GLY A 227 -20.84 45.95 -33.57
C GLY A 227 -22.34 45.69 -33.66
N VAL A 228 -23.10 46.78 -33.65
CA VAL A 228 -24.56 46.80 -33.84
C VAL A 228 -24.88 46.06 -35.14
N ARG A 229 -25.58 44.92 -35.02
CA ARG A 229 -26.07 44.11 -36.13
C ARG A 229 -27.59 44.21 -36.10
N ASP A 230 -28.16 44.47 -37.27
CA ASP A 230 -29.56 44.84 -37.51
C ASP A 230 -30.59 43.95 -36.80
N GLU A 231 -31.67 44.57 -36.35
CA GLU A 231 -32.63 44.10 -35.33
C GLU A 231 -33.63 42.99 -35.77
N ASP A 232 -33.42 42.30 -36.90
CA ASP A 232 -34.38 41.31 -37.41
C ASP A 232 -33.77 39.90 -37.45
N GLU A 233 -33.56 39.32 -36.27
CA GLU A 233 -33.51 37.88 -35.90
C GLU A 233 -32.64 37.77 -34.65
N MET A 234 -33.24 37.88 -33.47
CA MET A 234 -32.56 37.49 -32.23
C MET A 234 -32.50 35.96 -32.16
N PRO A 235 -31.33 35.31 -32.31
CA PRO A 235 -31.21 33.90 -31.93
C PRO A 235 -31.53 33.76 -30.43
N PRO A 236 -32.05 32.60 -29.99
CA PRO A 236 -32.41 32.40 -28.59
C PRO A 236 -31.25 32.73 -27.67
N LEU A 237 -31.54 33.49 -26.62
CA LEU A 237 -30.60 33.97 -25.60
C LEU A 237 -29.90 32.78 -24.92
N VAL A 238 -28.74 32.38 -25.44
CA VAL A 238 -27.92 31.36 -24.81
C VAL A 238 -27.15 32.00 -23.66
N SER A 239 -27.37 31.52 -22.43
CA SER A 239 -26.61 31.94 -21.26
C SER A 239 -25.10 31.81 -21.52
N SER A 240 -24.29 32.73 -21.00
CA SER A 240 -22.82 32.61 -21.01
C SER A 240 -22.35 31.27 -20.42
N THR A 241 -23.16 30.73 -19.51
CA THR A 241 -22.96 29.39 -18.92
C THR A 241 -23.23 28.28 -19.94
N GLU A 242 -24.31 28.35 -20.72
CA GLU A 242 -24.57 27.38 -21.80
C GLU A 242 -23.48 27.43 -22.87
N GLN A 243 -23.01 28.62 -23.26
CA GLN A 243 -21.91 28.75 -24.24
C GLN A 243 -20.62 28.11 -23.73
N TYR A 244 -20.30 28.28 -22.44
CA TYR A 244 -19.13 27.65 -21.85
C TYR A 244 -19.27 26.12 -21.76
N ILE A 245 -20.45 25.62 -21.38
CA ILE A 245 -20.76 24.19 -21.37
C ILE A 245 -20.63 23.60 -22.77
N GLN A 246 -21.15 24.28 -23.79
CA GLN A 246 -21.10 23.85 -25.17
C GLN A 246 -19.66 23.86 -25.71
N MET A 247 -18.86 24.88 -25.38
CA MET A 247 -17.44 24.94 -25.73
C MET A 247 -16.62 23.80 -25.10
N ILE A 248 -16.89 23.43 -23.85
CA ILE A 248 -16.22 22.29 -23.20
C ILE A 248 -16.64 20.98 -23.86
N HIS A 249 -17.94 20.81 -24.11
CA HIS A 249 -18.49 19.60 -24.74
C HIS A 249 -17.87 19.34 -26.13
N ASP A 250 -17.77 20.38 -26.96
CA ASP A 250 -17.17 20.28 -28.30
C ASP A 250 -15.67 19.95 -28.24
N ARG A 251 -14.94 20.46 -27.25
CA ARG A 251 -13.51 20.13 -27.05
C ARG A 251 -13.26 18.71 -26.54
N THR A 252 -14.24 18.07 -25.91
CA THR A 252 -14.09 16.71 -25.36
C THR A 252 -14.46 15.60 -26.34
N LEU A 253 -15.12 15.92 -27.44
CA LEU A 253 -15.54 14.95 -28.47
C LEU A 253 -14.61 14.90 -29.69
N THR A 254 -13.63 15.80 -29.78
CA THR A 254 -12.47 15.70 -30.69
C THR A 254 -11.28 15.08 -29.98
#